data_AF-A0A0H4I6P3-F1
#
_entry.id   AF-A0A0H4I6P3-F1
#
_cell.length_a   1.000
_cell.length_b   1.000
_cell.length_c   1.000
_cell.angle_alpha   90.00
_cell.angle_beta   90.00
_cell.angle_gamma   90.00
#
_symmetry.space_group_name_H-M   'P 1'
#
loop_
_entity.id
_entity.type
_entity.pdbx_description
1 polymer ?
#
loop_
_entity_poly.entity_id
_entity_poly.type
_entity_poly.pdbx_seq_one_letter_code
_entity_poly.pdbx_strand_id
1 'polypeptide(L)'
;MKARFSATPVVLGLALCVLFPLFFIGGPEWTSGLLHRSAWNLGHLLFFGLVVFTWQAVFGVGGRRQWLLLSAGVFLVGGIIELLQDGLGREADWQDVFRNMLGAWLVMIWRQPSRSVAQWLPAAGLWSLRALLTTLLVFQIVPVAEVGFQQYRIARQLPEVFELYNPDAVPVAMTLRINDAVHERGGKAFNDRFNTRLVVEPGWNNYRIDLSEVESALAAVR
;
A
#
# COMPACT_ATOMS: atom_id res chain seq x y z
N MET A 1 34.05 20.24 26.01
CA MET A 1 33.83 19.27 24.92
C MET A 1 32.50 19.58 24.26
N LYS A 2 32.49 20.12 23.02
CA LYS A 2 31.25 20.30 22.25
C LYS A 2 30.84 18.93 21.71
N ALA A 3 29.73 18.37 22.19
CA ALA A 3 29.11 17.21 21.56
C ALA A 3 28.82 17.58 20.09
N ARG A 4 29.54 16.96 19.16
CA ARG A 4 29.21 17.06 17.73
C ARG A 4 27.93 16.26 17.54
N PHE A 5 26.78 16.93 17.63
CA PHE A 5 25.55 16.39 17.09
C PHE A 5 25.79 16.17 15.60
N SER A 6 25.82 14.91 15.15
CA SER A 6 25.75 14.63 13.72
C SER A 6 24.37 15.09 13.24
N ALA A 7 24.30 15.79 12.12
CA ALA A 7 23.02 16.27 11.58
C ALA A 7 22.09 15.10 11.19
N THR A 8 22.65 13.91 10.96
CA THR A 8 21.95 12.76 10.41
C THR A 8 20.81 12.25 11.29
N PRO A 9 20.97 11.95 12.60
CA PRO A 9 19.86 11.49 13.44
C PRO A 9 18.78 12.55 13.64
N VAL A 10 19.15 13.84 13.61
CA VAL A 10 18.20 14.95 13.70
C VAL A 10 17.31 14.99 12.46
N VAL A 11 17.90 14.91 11.26
CA VAL A 11 17.15 14.88 9.99
C VAL A 11 16.22 13.66 9.94
N LEU A 12 16.70 12.49 10.34
CA LEU A 12 15.88 11.26 10.36
C LEU A 12 14.74 11.37 11.38
N GLY A 13 14.99 11.97 12.55
CA GLY A 13 13.96 12.24 13.54
C GLY A 13 12.87 13.19 13.02
N LEU A 14 13.26 14.27 12.33
CA LEU A 14 12.31 15.18 11.69
C LEU A 14 11.48 14.46 10.61
N ALA A 15 12.11 13.61 9.79
CA ALA A 15 11.40 12.81 8.80
C ALA A 15 10.36 11.89 9.46
N LEU A 16 10.69 11.25 10.58
CA LEU A 16 9.74 10.43 11.34
C LEU A 16 8.56 11.25 11.89
N CYS A 17 8.81 12.47 12.39
CA CYS A 17 7.74 13.36 12.84
C CYS A 17 6.78 13.74 11.70
N VAL A 18 7.29 13.90 10.47
CA VAL A 18 6.47 14.21 9.29
C VAL A 18 5.69 12.99 8.80
N LEU A 19 6.28 11.79 8.87
CA LEU A 19 5.64 10.56 8.39
C LEU A 19 4.62 9.98 9.38
N PHE A 20 4.80 10.18 10.68
CA PHE A 20 3.92 9.58 11.70
C PHE A 20 2.43 9.95 11.55
N PRO A 21 2.04 11.20 11.25
CA PRO A 21 0.64 11.56 10.99
C PRO A 21 -0.02 10.74 9.87
N LEU A 22 0.73 10.20 8.91
CA LEU A 22 0.19 9.41 7.79
C LEU A 22 -0.42 8.07 8.23
N PHE A 23 -0.14 7.58 9.44
CA PHE A 23 -0.88 6.43 9.96
C PHE A 23 -2.36 6.76 10.18
N PHE A 24 -2.66 8.01 10.54
CA PHE A 24 -4.00 8.43 10.94
C PHE A 24 -4.71 9.28 9.88
N ILE A 25 -3.94 9.97 9.03
CA ILE A 25 -4.47 10.95 8.07
C ILE A 25 -4.16 10.53 6.64
N GLY A 26 -5.19 10.55 5.77
CA GLY A 26 -5.02 10.48 4.31
C GLY A 26 -4.69 9.11 3.74
N GLY A 27 -4.74 8.05 4.54
CA GLY A 27 -4.51 6.70 4.02
C GLY A 27 -5.76 6.06 3.39
N PRO A 28 -5.64 4.82 2.91
CA PRO A 28 -6.69 4.11 2.20
C PRO A 28 -7.91 3.81 3.08
N GLU A 29 -9.09 3.94 2.47
CA GLU A 29 -10.38 3.49 2.95
C GLU A 29 -10.82 2.24 2.19
N TRP A 30 -11.96 1.65 2.57
CA TRP A 30 -12.55 0.49 1.89
C TRP A 30 -12.82 0.74 0.39
N THR A 31 -13.04 1.99 -0.01
CA THR A 31 -13.26 2.44 -1.41
C THR A 31 -11.99 2.83 -2.18
N SER A 32 -10.84 2.92 -1.51
CA SER A 32 -9.61 3.33 -2.17
C SER A 32 -9.19 2.34 -3.24
N GLY A 33 -8.71 2.84 -4.38
CA GLY A 33 -8.19 2.02 -5.46
C GLY A 33 -7.07 1.09 -4.97
N LEU A 34 -7.00 -0.11 -5.56
CA LEU A 34 -6.08 -1.17 -5.14
C LEU A 34 -4.63 -0.70 -5.07
N LEU A 35 -4.14 0.05 -6.08
CA LEU A 35 -2.77 0.57 -6.06
C LEU A 35 -2.50 1.51 -4.89
N HIS A 36 -3.42 2.44 -4.60
CA HIS A 36 -3.26 3.37 -3.50
C HIS A 36 -3.20 2.62 -2.16
N ARG A 37 -4.09 1.65 -1.95
CA ARG A 37 -4.07 0.81 -0.74
C ARG A 37 -2.77 0.01 -0.63
N SER A 38 -2.40 -0.72 -1.67
CA SER A 38 -1.19 -1.54 -1.68
C SER A 38 0.08 -0.72 -1.50
N ALA A 39 0.18 0.46 -2.11
CA ALA A 39 1.33 1.36 -1.94
C ALA A 39 1.39 1.98 -0.54
N TRP A 40 0.24 2.38 0.03
CA TRP A 40 0.18 2.96 1.37
C TRP A 40 0.61 1.96 2.44
N ASN A 41 0.22 0.69 2.31
CA ASN A 41 0.59 -0.35 3.26
C ASN A 41 2.11 -0.57 3.32
N LEU A 42 2.87 -0.30 2.24
CA LEU A 42 4.34 -0.33 2.28
C LEU A 42 4.93 0.78 3.19
N GLY A 43 4.16 1.83 3.48
CA GLY A 43 4.55 2.89 4.40
C GLY A 43 4.88 2.38 5.80
N HIS A 44 4.18 1.35 6.28
CA HIS A 44 4.46 0.67 7.54
C HIS A 44 5.88 0.09 7.58
N LEU A 45 6.25 -0.64 6.53
CA LEU A 45 7.58 -1.23 6.38
C LEU A 45 8.68 -0.16 6.36
N LEU A 46 8.47 0.92 5.60
CA LEU A 46 9.42 2.02 5.50
C LEU A 46 9.57 2.77 6.83
N PHE A 47 8.46 3.11 7.48
CA PHE A 47 8.45 3.89 8.71
C PHE A 47 9.17 3.16 9.84
N PHE A 48 8.81 1.90 10.11
CA PHE A 48 9.44 1.15 11.20
C PHE A 48 10.89 0.75 10.90
N GLY A 49 11.23 0.54 9.62
CA GLY A 49 12.62 0.47 9.19
C GLY A 49 13.39 1.75 9.55
N LEU A 50 12.84 2.92 9.23
CA LEU A 50 13.45 4.22 9.53
C LEU A 50 13.56 4.48 11.03
N VAL A 51 12.57 4.08 11.84
CA VAL A 51 12.63 4.15 13.31
C VAL A 51 13.83 3.34 13.83
N VAL A 52 13.95 2.08 13.42
CA VAL A 52 15.06 1.22 13.87
C VAL A 52 16.41 1.72 13.34
N PHE A 53 16.44 2.25 12.12
CA PHE A 53 17.64 2.85 11.56
C PHE A 53 18.07 4.06 12.39
N THR A 54 17.14 4.94 12.72
CA THR A 54 17.44 6.12 13.56
C THR A 54 17.90 5.68 14.95
N TRP A 55 17.18 4.73 15.57
CA TRP A 55 17.52 4.17 16.88
C TRP A 55 18.95 3.62 16.93
N GLN A 56 19.32 2.78 15.96
CA GLN A 56 20.67 2.23 15.86
C GLN A 56 21.74 3.28 15.59
N ALA A 57 21.39 4.38 14.90
CA ALA A 57 22.34 5.47 14.65
C ALA A 57 22.69 6.22 15.94
N VAL A 58 21.75 6.29 16.89
CA VAL A 58 21.89 7.04 18.14
C VAL A 58 22.42 6.16 19.28
N PHE A 59 21.83 4.99 19.46
CA PHE A 59 22.06 4.16 20.65
C PHE A 59 22.91 2.91 20.36
N GLY A 60 23.08 2.54 19.09
CA GLY A 60 23.60 1.24 18.70
C GLY A 60 22.67 0.08 19.10
N VAL A 61 22.87 -1.07 18.46
CA VAL A 61 22.22 -2.34 18.85
C VAL A 61 23.23 -3.45 18.61
N GLY A 62 23.56 -4.22 19.64
CA GLY A 62 24.65 -5.19 19.54
C GLY A 62 24.45 -6.56 20.19
N GLY A 63 23.32 -6.81 20.85
CA GLY A 63 23.10 -8.09 21.55
C GLY A 63 21.68 -8.62 21.46
N ARG A 64 21.53 -9.93 21.72
CA ARG A 64 20.24 -10.66 21.67
C ARG A 64 19.14 -9.97 22.48
N ARG A 65 19.45 -9.47 23.69
CA ARG A 65 18.47 -8.76 24.54
C ARG A 65 17.94 -7.49 23.86
N GLN A 66 18.81 -6.66 23.30
CA GLN A 66 18.39 -5.43 22.61
C GLN A 66 17.60 -5.76 21.35
N TRP A 67 17.97 -6.83 20.64
CA TRP A 67 17.25 -7.33 19.46
C TRP A 67 15.81 -7.75 19.80
N LEU A 68 15.64 -8.51 20.90
CA LEU A 68 14.33 -8.93 21.39
C LEU A 68 13.51 -7.76 21.94
N LEU A 69 14.11 -6.86 22.72
CA LEU A 69 13.43 -5.69 23.26
C LEU A 69 12.96 -4.74 22.16
N LEU A 70 13.79 -4.50 21.14
CA LEU A 70 13.40 -3.64 20.02
C LEU A 70 12.30 -4.29 19.19
N SER A 71 12.37 -5.60 18.94
CA SER A 71 11.28 -6.34 18.26
C SER A 71 9.97 -6.27 19.04
N ALA A 72 10.01 -6.50 20.36
CA ALA A 72 8.84 -6.40 21.22
C ALA A 72 8.27 -4.97 21.25
N GLY A 73 9.14 -3.95 21.29
CA GLY A 73 8.74 -2.55 21.24
C GLY A 73 8.02 -2.20 19.93
N VAL A 74 8.57 -2.61 18.79
CA VAL A 74 7.93 -2.41 17.48
C VAL A 74 6.59 -3.16 17.41
N PHE A 75 6.48 -4.36 18.00
CA PHE A 75 5.24 -5.16 17.99
C PHE A 75 4.15 -4.49 18.81
N LEU A 76 4.48 -4.05 20.03
CA LEU A 76 3.54 -3.36 20.92
C LEU A 76 3.11 -2.02 20.33
N VAL A 77 4.05 -1.20 19.86
CA VAL A 77 3.72 0.10 19.25
C VAL A 77 2.91 -0.09 17.97
N GLY A 78 3.29 -1.04 17.11
CA GLY A 78 2.54 -1.38 15.89
C GLY A 78 1.11 -1.82 16.20
N GLY A 79 0.92 -2.71 17.17
CA GLY A 79 -0.41 -3.15 17.60
C GLY A 79 -1.24 -2.02 18.23
N ILE A 80 -0.62 -1.10 18.97
CA ILE A 80 -1.34 0.08 19.50
C ILE A 80 -1.78 0.98 18.35
N ILE A 81 -0.93 1.22 17.36
CA ILE A 81 -1.29 2.01 16.17
C ILE A 81 -2.47 1.37 15.45
N GLU A 82 -2.45 0.05 15.27
CA GLU A 82 -3.54 -0.71 14.65
C GLU A 82 -4.86 -0.54 15.39
N LEU A 83 -4.86 -0.69 16.71
CA LEU A 83 -6.05 -0.52 17.55
C LEU A 83 -6.57 0.93 17.52
N LEU A 84 -5.67 1.91 17.43
CA LEU A 84 -6.07 3.32 17.28
C LEU A 84 -6.66 3.60 15.90
N GLN A 85 -6.13 2.98 14.84
CA GLN A 85 -6.66 3.08 13.49
C GLN A 85 -8.06 2.44 13.40
N ASP A 86 -8.26 1.30 14.06
CA ASP A 86 -9.58 0.64 14.15
C ASP A 86 -10.64 1.56 14.78
N GLY A 87 -10.29 2.23 15.88
CA GLY A 87 -11.15 3.23 16.52
C GLY A 87 -11.46 4.46 15.67
N LEU A 88 -10.71 4.70 14.58
CA LEU A 88 -10.93 5.78 13.61
C LEU A 88 -11.72 5.32 12.36
N GLY A 89 -12.30 4.12 12.39
CA GLY A 89 -13.10 3.57 11.29
C GLY A 89 -12.27 2.93 10.17
N ARG A 90 -11.01 2.59 10.44
CA ARG A 90 -10.18 1.77 9.54
C ARG A 90 -10.30 0.32 9.95
N GLU A 91 -10.10 -0.63 9.04
CA GLU A 91 -10.13 -2.05 9.39
C GLU A 91 -8.77 -2.49 9.91
N ALA A 92 -8.74 -3.16 11.06
CA ALA A 92 -7.52 -3.73 11.60
C ALA A 92 -6.93 -4.83 10.69
N ASP A 93 -5.67 -4.69 10.25
CA ASP A 93 -4.93 -5.64 9.42
C ASP A 93 -3.69 -6.17 10.16
N TRP A 94 -3.71 -7.46 10.52
CA TRP A 94 -2.55 -8.14 11.08
C TRP A 94 -1.30 -8.08 10.17
N GLN A 95 -1.49 -7.92 8.86
CA GLN A 95 -0.38 -7.77 7.94
C GLN A 95 0.36 -6.43 8.14
N ASP A 96 -0.28 -5.40 8.67
CA ASP A 96 0.39 -4.12 9.00
C ASP A 96 1.35 -4.29 10.17
N VAL A 97 0.95 -5.02 11.22
CA VAL A 97 1.87 -5.41 12.30
C VAL A 97 3.03 -6.25 11.77
N PHE A 98 2.76 -7.17 10.84
CA PHE A 98 3.83 -7.94 10.18
C PHE A 98 4.79 -7.06 9.37
N ARG A 99 4.28 -6.09 8.60
CA ARG A 99 5.11 -5.13 7.83
C ARG A 99 5.98 -4.28 8.75
N ASN A 100 5.45 -3.87 9.91
CA ASN A 100 6.20 -3.17 10.95
C ASN A 100 7.40 -4.02 11.43
N MET A 101 7.16 -5.31 11.72
CA MET A 101 8.21 -6.27 12.11
C MET A 101 9.25 -6.46 11.00
N LEU A 102 8.79 -6.67 9.77
CA LEU A 102 9.66 -6.92 8.63
C LEU A 102 10.59 -5.74 8.36
N GLY A 103 10.07 -4.51 8.38
CA GLY A 103 10.87 -3.28 8.23
C GLY A 103 11.95 -3.16 9.32
N ALA A 104 11.58 -3.40 10.57
CA ALA A 104 12.50 -3.41 11.70
C ALA A 104 13.60 -4.48 11.55
N TRP A 105 13.22 -5.73 11.27
CA TRP A 105 14.15 -6.85 11.14
C TRP A 105 15.12 -6.69 9.95
N LEU A 106 14.64 -6.17 8.81
CA LEU A 106 15.49 -5.88 7.65
C LEU A 106 16.62 -4.91 8.03
N VAL A 107 16.31 -3.82 8.72
CA VAL A 107 17.34 -2.88 9.16
C VAL A 107 18.26 -3.52 10.19
N MET A 108 17.72 -4.25 11.17
CA MET A 108 18.55 -4.93 12.17
C MET A 108 19.54 -5.92 11.58
N ILE A 109 19.16 -6.69 10.56
CA ILE A 109 20.02 -7.74 10.01
C ILE A 109 21.05 -7.23 8.99
N TRP A 110 20.72 -6.15 8.26
CA TRP A 110 21.58 -5.59 7.22
C TRP A 110 22.50 -4.48 7.72
N ARG A 111 22.09 -3.74 8.75
CA ARG A 111 22.87 -2.60 9.26
C ARG A 111 23.80 -2.95 10.42
N GLN A 112 23.44 -3.92 11.26
CA GLN A 112 24.33 -4.29 12.37
C GLN A 112 25.63 -4.88 11.82
N PRO A 113 26.80 -4.47 12.34
CA PRO A 113 28.06 -5.09 11.96
C PRO A 113 27.97 -6.60 12.18
N SER A 114 28.29 -7.39 11.16
CA SER A 114 28.18 -8.86 11.22
C SER A 114 28.89 -9.44 12.45
N ARG A 115 29.95 -8.77 12.96
CA ARG A 115 30.68 -9.16 14.18
C ARG A 115 29.83 -9.09 15.46
N SER A 116 28.88 -8.15 15.57
CA SER A 116 28.02 -8.01 16.75
C SER A 116 26.94 -9.08 16.78
N VAL A 117 26.36 -9.38 15.61
CA VAL A 117 25.36 -10.45 15.47
C VAL A 117 26.02 -11.83 15.56
N ALA A 118 27.25 -11.96 15.03
CA ALA A 118 28.04 -13.19 15.10
C ALA A 118 28.36 -13.67 16.53
N GLN A 119 28.24 -12.81 17.53
CA GLN A 119 28.41 -13.19 18.95
C GLN A 119 27.34 -14.18 19.43
N TRP A 120 26.16 -14.18 18.80
CA TRP A 120 25.01 -14.99 19.23
C TRP A 120 24.30 -15.73 18.10
N LEU A 121 24.65 -15.47 16.84
CA LEU A 121 24.12 -16.16 15.66
C LEU A 121 25.26 -16.55 14.70
N PRO A 122 25.41 -17.84 14.32
CA PRO A 122 26.47 -18.24 13.40
C PRO A 122 26.28 -17.59 12.02
N ALA A 123 27.39 -17.43 11.28
CA ALA A 123 27.38 -16.76 9.98
C ALA A 123 26.39 -17.38 8.98
N ALA A 124 26.28 -18.72 8.93
CA ALA A 124 25.29 -19.40 8.10
C ALA A 124 23.85 -19.01 8.48
N GLY A 125 23.54 -18.97 9.78
CA GLY A 125 22.24 -18.53 10.28
C GLY A 125 21.94 -17.06 9.93
N LEU A 126 22.94 -16.18 10.01
CA LEU A 126 22.81 -14.77 9.61
C LEU A 126 22.47 -14.63 8.11
N TRP A 127 23.16 -15.36 7.24
CA TRP A 127 22.90 -15.33 5.80
C TRP A 127 21.54 -15.93 5.43
N SER A 128 21.15 -17.03 6.07
CA SER A 128 19.80 -17.60 5.90
C SER A 128 18.72 -16.61 6.32
N LEU A 129 18.90 -15.90 7.45
CA LEU A 129 17.94 -14.89 7.91
C LEU A 129 17.89 -13.68 6.96
N ARG A 130 19.04 -13.23 6.45
CA ARG A 130 19.09 -12.17 5.42
C ARG A 130 18.35 -12.57 4.16
N ALA A 131 18.58 -13.79 3.66
CA ALA A 131 17.90 -14.30 2.48
C ALA A 131 16.39 -14.38 2.73
N LEU A 132 15.96 -14.97 3.85
CA LEU A 132 14.54 -15.07 4.22
C LEU A 132 13.85 -13.71 4.28
N LEU A 133 14.39 -12.75 5.03
CA LEU A 133 13.77 -11.43 5.20
C LEU A 133 13.76 -10.64 3.89
N THR A 134 14.79 -10.78 3.06
CA THR A 134 14.83 -10.14 1.73
C THR A 134 13.80 -10.77 0.79
N THR A 135 13.63 -12.09 0.83
CA THR A 135 12.57 -12.77 0.08
C THR A 135 11.19 -12.31 0.53
N LEU A 136 10.96 -12.18 1.84
CA LEU A 136 9.70 -11.64 2.38
C LEU A 136 9.46 -10.19 1.94
N LEU A 137 10.51 -9.36 1.87
CA LEU A 137 10.42 -8.01 1.31
C LEU A 137 9.98 -8.04 -0.16
N VAL A 138 10.58 -8.90 -0.98
CA VAL A 138 10.20 -9.07 -2.39
C VAL A 138 8.72 -9.45 -2.50
N PHE A 139 8.24 -10.39 -1.67
CA PHE A 139 6.83 -10.77 -1.63
C PHE A 139 5.89 -9.62 -1.24
N GLN A 140 6.34 -8.62 -0.48
CA GLN A 140 5.55 -7.41 -0.21
C GLN A 140 5.54 -6.43 -1.39
N ILE A 141 6.64 -6.33 -2.14
CA ILE A 141 6.78 -5.36 -3.24
C ILE A 141 6.09 -5.85 -4.52
N VAL A 142 6.20 -7.15 -4.84
CA VAL A 142 5.70 -7.73 -6.10
C VAL A 142 4.21 -7.43 -6.34
N PRO A 143 3.29 -7.64 -5.38
CA PRO A 143 1.87 -7.34 -5.60
C PRO A 143 1.61 -5.87 -5.93
N VAL A 144 2.35 -4.94 -5.29
CA VAL A 144 2.20 -3.50 -5.57
C VAL A 144 2.66 -3.18 -6.99
N ALA A 145 3.77 -3.78 -7.42
CA ALA A 145 4.29 -3.61 -8.78
C ALA A 145 3.35 -4.22 -9.83
N GLU A 146 2.78 -5.40 -9.56
CA GLU A 146 1.80 -6.05 -10.44
C GLU A 146 0.53 -5.23 -10.58
N VAL A 147 -0.05 -4.75 -9.48
CA VAL A 147 -1.24 -3.89 -9.50
C VAL A 147 -0.93 -2.58 -10.24
N GLY A 148 0.24 -1.98 -10.01
CA GLY A 148 0.67 -0.78 -10.71
C GLY A 148 0.83 -1.00 -12.21
N PHE A 149 1.44 -2.12 -12.62
CA PHE A 149 1.60 -2.49 -14.02
C PHE A 149 0.26 -2.78 -14.69
N GLN A 150 -0.66 -3.46 -13.99
CA GLN A 150 -2.01 -3.72 -14.48
C GLN A 150 -2.77 -2.41 -14.69
N GLN A 151 -2.76 -1.49 -13.72
CA GLN A 151 -3.41 -0.19 -13.85
C GLN A 151 -2.81 0.63 -14.99
N TYR A 152 -1.49 0.63 -15.14
CA TYR A 152 -0.82 1.28 -16.27
C TYR A 152 -1.23 0.69 -17.62
N ARG A 153 -1.33 -0.64 -17.71
CA ARG A 153 -1.78 -1.34 -18.93
C ARG A 153 -3.22 -0.98 -19.27
N ILE A 154 -4.11 -1.03 -18.30
CA ILE A 154 -5.53 -0.63 -18.42
C ILE A 154 -5.62 0.81 -18.94
N ALA A 155 -4.89 1.74 -18.32
CA ALA A 155 -4.90 3.15 -18.71
C ALA A 155 -4.38 3.42 -20.13
N ARG A 156 -3.54 2.53 -20.69
CA ARG A 156 -2.98 2.69 -22.04
C ARG A 156 -3.65 1.87 -23.14
N GLN A 157 -4.48 0.89 -22.79
CA GLN A 157 -5.02 -0.08 -23.75
C GLN A 157 -6.53 0.00 -23.95
N LEU A 158 -7.25 0.79 -23.15
CA LEU A 158 -8.70 0.85 -23.25
C LEU A 158 -9.17 2.04 -24.09
N PRO A 159 -9.85 1.76 -25.20
CA PRO A 159 -11.30 1.74 -25.25
C PRO A 159 -11.84 0.41 -24.71
N GLU A 160 -12.85 0.44 -23.83
CA GLU A 160 -13.57 -0.77 -23.45
C GLU A 160 -14.34 -1.30 -24.66
N VAL A 161 -13.78 -2.34 -25.30
CA VAL A 161 -14.48 -3.12 -26.31
C VAL A 161 -15.10 -4.32 -25.62
N PHE A 162 -16.43 -4.38 -25.60
CA PHE A 162 -17.16 -5.55 -25.11
C PHE A 162 -18.12 -6.05 -26.18
N GLU A 163 -18.21 -7.38 -26.28
CA GLU A 163 -19.04 -8.09 -27.25
C GLU A 163 -20.32 -8.57 -26.57
N LEU A 164 -21.47 -8.27 -27.16
CA LEU A 164 -22.78 -8.72 -26.67
C LEU A 164 -23.47 -9.54 -27.76
N TYR A 165 -23.94 -10.72 -27.41
CA TYR A 165 -24.76 -11.55 -28.29
C TYR A 165 -26.23 -11.45 -27.90
N ASN A 166 -27.07 -11.00 -28.84
CA ASN A 166 -28.52 -11.05 -28.70
C ASN A 166 -29.07 -12.31 -29.41
N PRO A 167 -29.59 -13.30 -28.67
CA PRO A 167 -30.17 -14.49 -29.27
C PRO A 167 -31.55 -14.25 -29.90
N ASP A 168 -32.19 -13.12 -29.60
CA ASP A 168 -33.55 -12.81 -30.06
C ASP A 168 -33.55 -12.18 -31.45
N ALA A 169 -34.69 -12.29 -32.13
CA ALA A 169 -34.90 -11.73 -33.47
C ALA A 169 -35.25 -10.21 -33.46
N VAL A 170 -35.29 -9.58 -32.29
CA VAL A 170 -35.67 -8.16 -32.13
C VAL A 170 -34.57 -7.41 -31.36
N PRO A 171 -34.29 -6.13 -31.69
CA PRO A 171 -33.28 -5.35 -30.98
C PRO A 171 -33.66 -5.11 -29.51
N VAL A 172 -32.66 -5.12 -28.63
CA VAL A 172 -32.83 -4.90 -27.17
C VAL A 172 -32.15 -3.59 -26.75
N ALA A 173 -32.89 -2.73 -26.05
CA ALA A 173 -32.35 -1.49 -25.50
C ALA A 173 -31.65 -1.72 -24.14
N MET A 174 -30.32 -1.78 -24.20
CA MET A 174 -29.32 -1.74 -23.13
C MET A 174 -29.26 -0.38 -22.39
N THR A 175 -29.10 -0.35 -21.07
CA THR A 175 -28.50 0.82 -20.38
C THR A 175 -27.20 0.37 -19.73
N LEU A 176 -26.09 0.97 -20.14
CA LEU A 176 -24.80 0.79 -19.47
C LEU A 176 -24.60 1.92 -18.48
N ARG A 177 -24.31 1.54 -17.23
CA ARG A 177 -23.98 2.47 -16.15
C ARG A 177 -22.61 2.14 -15.61
N ILE A 178 -21.74 3.14 -15.55
CA ILE A 178 -20.42 3.08 -14.91
C ILE A 178 -20.40 4.11 -13.77
N ASN A 179 -20.09 3.63 -12.56
CA ASN A 179 -19.96 4.44 -11.35
C ASN A 179 -18.50 4.41 -10.88
N ASP A 180 -17.99 5.51 -10.34
CA ASP A 180 -16.74 5.51 -9.58
C ASP A 180 -16.98 5.32 -8.07
N ALA A 181 -15.89 5.10 -7.32
CA ALA A 181 -15.97 4.92 -5.87
C ALA A 181 -16.24 6.23 -5.10
N VAL A 182 -16.22 7.39 -5.77
CA VAL A 182 -16.56 8.70 -5.19
C VAL A 182 -18.09 8.89 -5.22
N HIS A 183 -18.76 8.48 -6.29
CA HIS A 183 -20.21 8.46 -6.44
C HIS A 183 -20.91 7.65 -5.35
N GLU A 184 -20.39 6.46 -5.03
CA GLU A 184 -20.93 5.60 -3.96
C GLU A 184 -20.83 6.28 -2.57
N ARG A 185 -19.94 7.27 -2.39
CA ARG A 185 -19.78 8.04 -1.14
C ARG A 185 -20.65 9.29 -1.05
N GLY A 186 -21.06 9.89 -2.18
CA GLY A 186 -21.73 11.18 -2.20
C GLY A 186 -23.21 11.11 -2.54
N GLY A 187 -24.12 11.04 -1.54
CA GLY A 187 -25.56 11.36 -1.65
C GLY A 187 -26.41 10.71 -2.76
N LYS A 188 -25.83 9.88 -3.64
CA LYS A 188 -26.41 9.36 -4.89
C LYS A 188 -26.95 10.47 -5.79
N ALA A 189 -26.19 11.54 -6.00
CA ALA A 189 -26.56 12.56 -6.98
C ALA A 189 -26.76 11.93 -8.37
N PHE A 190 -27.71 12.39 -9.17
CA PHE A 190 -28.07 11.69 -10.42
C PHE A 190 -27.04 11.90 -11.56
N ASN A 191 -26.11 12.85 -11.40
CA ASN A 191 -25.34 13.47 -12.49
C ASN A 191 -23.85 13.08 -12.55
N ASP A 192 -23.30 12.42 -11.54
CA ASP A 192 -21.88 12.04 -11.41
C ASP A 192 -21.63 10.57 -11.83
N ARG A 193 -22.25 10.17 -12.94
CA ARG A 193 -22.14 8.81 -13.49
C ARG A 193 -22.18 8.84 -15.00
N PHE A 194 -21.49 7.88 -15.60
CA PHE A 194 -21.61 7.64 -17.03
C PHE A 194 -22.82 6.73 -17.28
N ASN A 195 -23.83 7.26 -17.98
CA ASN A 195 -25.01 6.52 -18.43
C ASN A 195 -25.13 6.65 -19.94
N THR A 196 -25.08 5.54 -20.66
CA THR A 196 -25.37 5.52 -22.09
C THR A 196 -26.37 4.41 -22.44
N ARG A 197 -27.15 4.63 -23.49
CA ARG A 197 -28.05 3.59 -24.03
C ARG A 197 -27.34 2.88 -25.16
N LEU A 198 -27.39 1.55 -25.11
CA LEU A 198 -26.86 0.68 -26.14
C LEU A 198 -28.05 -0.03 -26.80
N VAL A 199 -28.08 -0.12 -28.12
CA VAL A 199 -29.09 -0.93 -28.82
C VAL A 199 -28.39 -2.17 -29.33
N VAL A 200 -28.77 -3.33 -28.78
CA VAL A 200 -28.20 -4.65 -29.12
C VAL A 200 -29.05 -5.29 -30.19
N GLU A 201 -28.55 -5.24 -31.43
CA GLU A 201 -29.17 -5.86 -32.59
C GLU A 201 -29.12 -7.40 -32.48
N PRO A 202 -30.01 -8.15 -33.14
CA PRO A 202 -29.89 -9.62 -33.22
C PRO A 202 -28.49 -10.09 -33.64
N GLY A 203 -27.92 -11.05 -32.92
CA GLY A 203 -26.57 -11.57 -33.16
C GLY A 203 -25.46 -10.87 -32.37
N TRP A 204 -24.22 -10.93 -32.87
CA TRP A 204 -23.04 -10.37 -32.22
C TRP A 204 -22.91 -8.86 -32.47
N ASN A 205 -22.79 -8.10 -31.40
CA ASN A 205 -22.60 -6.65 -31.40
C ASN A 205 -21.31 -6.30 -30.68
N ASN A 206 -20.56 -5.36 -31.25
CA ASN A 206 -19.31 -4.89 -30.68
C ASN A 206 -19.47 -3.42 -30.29
N TYR A 207 -19.39 -3.13 -28.99
CA TYR A 207 -19.43 -1.76 -28.48
C TYR A 207 -18.03 -1.32 -28.11
N ARG A 208 -17.72 -0.06 -28.38
CA ARG A 208 -16.47 0.59 -27.99
C ARG A 208 -16.82 1.83 -27.18
N ILE A 209 -16.34 1.91 -25.95
CA ILE A 209 -16.50 3.09 -25.11
C ILE A 209 -15.11 3.62 -24.75
N ASP A 210 -14.86 4.87 -25.09
CA ASP A 210 -13.61 5.53 -24.74
C ASP A 210 -13.67 5.93 -23.26
N LEU A 211 -12.64 5.55 -22.50
CA LEU A 211 -12.58 5.90 -21.09
C LEU A 211 -12.47 7.40 -20.85
N SER A 212 -12.00 8.18 -21.83
CA SER A 212 -11.99 9.64 -21.74
C SER A 212 -13.40 10.24 -21.69
N GLU A 213 -14.38 9.61 -22.35
CA GLU A 213 -15.79 10.00 -22.27
C GLU A 213 -16.38 9.69 -20.89
N VAL A 214 -16.00 8.55 -20.32
CA VAL A 214 -16.38 8.13 -18.97
C VAL A 214 -15.77 9.08 -17.92
N GLU A 215 -14.48 9.39 -18.05
CA GLU A 215 -13.77 10.30 -17.16
C GLU A 215 -14.37 11.72 -17.22
N SER A 216 -14.68 12.22 -18.42
CA SER A 216 -15.32 13.53 -18.60
C SER A 216 -16.70 13.59 -17.95
N ALA A 217 -17.51 12.53 -18.08
CA ALA A 217 -18.85 12.44 -17.47
C ALA A 217 -18.79 12.38 -15.94
N LEU A 218 -17.77 11.74 -15.37
CA LEU A 218 -17.54 11.65 -13.93
C LEU A 218 -16.90 12.93 -13.36
N ALA A 219 -16.09 13.64 -14.14
CA ALA A 219 -15.41 14.88 -13.74
C ALA A 219 -16.30 16.12 -13.79
N ALA A 220 -17.34 16.14 -14.63
CA ALA A 220 -18.23 17.29 -14.82
C ALA A 220 -19.08 17.66 -13.57
N VAL A 221 -19.00 16.88 -12.49
CA VAL A 221 -19.73 17.10 -11.23
C VAL A 221 -18.81 17.43 -10.04
N ARG A 222 -17.49 17.51 -10.26
CA ARG A 222 -16.54 18.04 -9.26
C ARG A 222 -16.47 19.56 -9.33
#